data_AF-A0A1M5PPK6-F1
#
_entry.id   AF-A0A1M5PPK6-F1
#
_cell.length_a   1.000
_cell.length_b   1.000
_cell.length_c   1.000
_cell.angle_alpha   90.00
_cell.angle_beta   90.00
_cell.angle_gamma   90.00
#
_symmetry.space_group_name_H-M   'P 1'
#
loop_
_entity.id
_entity.type
_entity.pdbx_description
1 polymer ?
#
loop_
_entity_poly.entity_id
_entity_poly.type
_entity_poly.pdbx_seq_one_letter_code
_entity_poly.pdbx_strand_id
1 'polypeptide(L)'
;MSDIDYTSYTLEELLDCQQQLDANAHPERAAQIALLIKDRAKSQKVQRVTMADDYGNIASVKTGRAPSLGRGLSELFGGSLFGLILLTGTSDDNIGVTLVAYFVIASAVVAGCYHIYNALSENRFSAQDIVAPGKETDPFDRFVMGKQHQKSSTELFCTHCGASIAAQYMFCPKCGKEQRKE
;
A
#
# COMPACT_ATOMS: atom_id res chain seq x y z
N MET A 1 3.17 -5.87 54.45
CA MET A 1 3.14 -5.98 52.97
C MET A 1 2.97 -4.57 52.44
N SER A 2 3.88 -4.09 51.60
CA SER A 2 3.75 -2.77 50.97
C SER A 2 2.54 -2.77 50.05
N ASP A 3 1.65 -1.81 50.19
CA ASP A 3 0.58 -1.59 49.23
C ASP A 3 1.19 -1.07 47.93
N ILE A 4 1.04 -1.86 46.87
CA ILE A 4 1.50 -1.50 45.53
C ILE A 4 0.41 -0.66 44.88
N ASP A 5 0.78 0.52 44.39
CA ASP A 5 -0.16 1.43 43.73
C ASP A 5 -0.26 1.14 42.22
N TYR A 6 -1.32 0.44 41.82
CA TYR A 6 -1.61 0.08 40.42
C TYR A 6 -2.18 1.25 39.58
N THR A 7 -2.49 2.39 40.19
CA THR A 7 -3.10 3.53 39.47
C THR A 7 -2.15 4.21 38.49
N SER A 8 -0.84 4.03 38.67
CA SER A 8 0.22 4.56 37.79
C SER A 8 0.53 3.68 36.58
N TYR A 9 0.08 2.43 36.57
CA TYR A 9 0.44 1.43 35.56
C TYR A 9 -0.15 1.78 34.19
N THR A 10 0.38 1.22 33.11
CA THR A 10 -0.25 1.26 31.77
C THR A 10 -1.29 0.15 31.61
N LEU A 11 -2.04 0.12 30.50
CA LEU A 11 -2.98 -0.98 30.24
C LEU A 11 -2.24 -2.32 30.07
N GLU A 12 -1.11 -2.31 29.38
CA GLU A 12 -0.26 -3.48 29.14
C GLU A 12 0.27 -4.04 30.46
N GLU A 13 0.83 -3.17 31.30
CA GLU A 13 1.37 -3.57 32.61
C GLU A 13 0.29 -4.14 33.55
N LEU A 14 -0.95 -3.64 33.47
CA LEU A 14 -2.05 -4.22 34.25
C LEU A 14 -2.47 -5.61 33.76
N LEU A 15 -2.44 -5.85 32.45
CA LEU A 15 -2.76 -7.16 31.88
C LEU A 15 -1.70 -8.19 32.28
N ASP A 16 -0.43 -7.80 32.26
CA ASP A 16 0.67 -8.65 32.76
C ASP A 16 0.52 -8.94 34.26
N CYS A 17 0.18 -7.92 35.06
CA CYS A 17 -0.10 -8.11 36.49
C CYS A 17 -1.28 -9.06 36.71
N GLN A 18 -2.33 -8.99 35.88
CA GLN A 18 -3.48 -9.89 35.97
C GLN A 18 -3.09 -11.35 35.68
N GLN A 19 -2.18 -11.59 34.73
CA GLN A 19 -1.73 -12.95 34.38
C GLN A 19 -0.84 -13.58 35.46
N GLN A 20 -0.04 -12.76 36.14
CA GLN A 20 0.88 -13.24 37.18
C GLN A 20 0.23 -13.37 38.56
N LEU A 21 -0.90 -12.69 38.79
CA LEU A 21 -1.57 -12.69 40.08
C LEU A 21 -2.45 -13.93 40.25
N ASP A 22 -2.24 -14.69 41.33
CA ASP A 22 -3.19 -15.73 41.75
C ASP A 22 -4.45 -15.08 42.36
N ALA A 23 -5.53 -15.08 41.57
CA ALA A 23 -6.79 -14.44 41.93
C ALA A 23 -7.45 -15.06 43.18
N ASN A 24 -7.16 -16.33 43.50
CA ASN A 24 -7.72 -17.00 44.66
C ASN A 24 -6.99 -16.60 45.95
N ALA A 25 -5.69 -16.35 45.87
CA ALA A 25 -4.88 -15.92 47.01
C ALA A 25 -5.10 -14.43 47.36
N HIS A 26 -5.36 -13.59 46.35
CA HIS A 26 -5.50 -12.13 46.52
C HIS A 26 -6.70 -11.54 45.74
N PRO A 27 -7.93 -11.75 46.23
CA PRO A 27 -9.15 -11.36 45.51
C PRO A 27 -9.33 -9.84 45.36
N GLU A 28 -8.92 -9.04 46.36
CA GLU A 28 -9.08 -7.58 46.31
C GLU A 28 -8.18 -6.93 45.26
N ARG A 29 -6.94 -7.40 45.14
CA ARG A 29 -5.99 -6.89 44.13
C ARG A 29 -6.44 -7.25 42.72
N ALA A 30 -6.95 -8.47 42.54
CA ALA A 30 -7.51 -8.92 41.27
C ALA A 30 -8.70 -8.05 40.84
N ALA A 31 -9.59 -7.71 41.79
CA ALA A 31 -10.71 -6.82 41.53
C ALA A 31 -10.26 -5.39 41.17
N GLN A 32 -9.28 -4.83 41.87
CA GLN A 32 -8.73 -3.50 41.59
C GLN A 32 -8.11 -3.43 40.19
N ILE A 33 -7.27 -4.40 39.83
CA ILE A 33 -6.64 -4.48 38.51
C ILE A 33 -7.71 -4.61 37.41
N ALA A 34 -8.72 -5.47 37.61
CA ALA A 34 -9.81 -5.64 36.65
C ALA A 34 -10.62 -4.36 36.42
N LEU A 35 -10.87 -3.57 37.48
CA LEU A 35 -11.54 -2.27 37.35
C LEU A 35 -10.70 -1.26 36.57
N LEU A 36 -9.39 -1.18 36.86
CA LEU A 36 -8.49 -0.27 36.16
C LEU A 36 -8.30 -0.66 34.69
N ILE A 37 -8.24 -1.96 34.37
CA ILE A 37 -8.24 -2.46 32.98
C ILE A 37 -9.49 -1.98 32.25
N LYS A 38 -10.67 -2.16 32.86
CA LYS A 38 -11.95 -1.77 32.26
C LYS A 38 -12.03 -0.27 32.00
N ASP A 39 -11.55 0.55 32.93
CA ASP A 39 -11.58 2.01 32.80
C ASP A 39 -10.61 2.49 31.70
N ARG A 40 -9.38 1.94 31.69
CA ARG A 40 -8.38 2.27 30.67
C ARG A 40 -8.77 1.78 29.28
N ALA A 41 -9.30 0.58 29.15
CA ALA A 41 -9.81 0.06 27.88
C ALA A 41 -10.93 0.94 27.30
N LYS A 42 -11.78 1.53 28.16
CA LYS A 42 -12.81 2.49 27.73
C LYS A 42 -12.23 3.82 27.27
N SER A 43 -11.14 4.27 27.89
CA SER A 43 -10.45 5.52 27.55
C SER A 43 -9.54 5.41 26.33
N GLN A 44 -9.18 4.18 25.93
CA GLN A 44 -8.31 3.95 24.79
C GLN A 44 -9.02 4.36 23.50
N LYS A 45 -8.55 5.46 22.90
CA LYS A 45 -9.03 5.89 21.58
C LYS A 45 -8.77 4.77 20.59
N VAL A 46 -9.83 4.16 20.09
CA VAL A 46 -9.74 3.21 18.97
C VAL A 46 -9.12 3.95 17.80
N GLN A 47 -7.89 3.61 17.46
CA GLN A 47 -7.23 4.18 16.30
C GLN A 47 -7.89 3.58 15.06
N ARG A 48 -8.77 4.35 14.42
CA ARG A 48 -9.27 3.98 13.10
C ARG A 48 -8.12 4.12 12.12
N VAL A 49 -7.55 2.99 11.71
CA VAL A 49 -6.61 2.96 10.59
C VAL A 49 -7.45 3.09 9.33
N THR A 50 -7.60 4.32 8.83
CA THR A 50 -8.22 4.55 7.52
C THR A 50 -7.24 4.09 6.44
N MET A 51 -7.75 3.37 5.43
CA MET A 51 -6.99 3.09 4.20
C MET A 51 -6.66 4.37 3.43
N ALA A 52 -7.36 5.47 3.75
CA ALA A 52 -7.13 6.78 3.20
C ALA A 52 -6.08 7.55 4.03
N ASP A 53 -5.26 8.35 3.34
CA ASP A 53 -4.34 9.30 3.95
C ASP A 53 -5.05 10.44 4.69
N ASP A 54 -4.30 11.34 5.33
CA ASP A 54 -4.83 12.49 6.09
C ASP A 54 -5.66 13.46 5.22
N TYR A 55 -5.58 13.34 3.88
CA TYR A 55 -6.31 14.12 2.90
C TYR A 55 -7.51 13.36 2.32
N GLY A 56 -7.76 12.11 2.74
CA GLY A 56 -8.87 11.29 2.27
C GLY A 56 -8.58 10.50 0.98
N ASN A 57 -7.33 10.47 0.50
CA ASN A 57 -6.97 9.74 -0.71
C ASN A 57 -6.58 8.28 -0.41
N ILE A 58 -7.01 7.34 -1.26
CA ILE A 58 -6.80 5.89 -1.06
C ILE A 58 -5.66 5.40 -1.98
N ALA A 59 -4.68 4.68 -1.45
CA ALA A 59 -3.60 4.16 -2.30
C ALA A 59 -4.09 3.06 -3.25
N SER A 60 -3.55 3.04 -4.49
CA SER A 60 -3.83 1.96 -5.45
C SER A 60 -3.46 0.59 -4.88
N VAL A 61 -4.26 -0.42 -5.23
CA VAL A 61 -4.01 -1.80 -4.76
C VAL A 61 -3.05 -2.49 -5.72
N LYS A 62 -1.94 -2.98 -5.16
CA LYS A 62 -0.90 -3.69 -5.90
C LYS A 62 -1.00 -5.20 -5.70
N THR A 63 -0.74 -5.96 -6.76
CA THR A 63 -0.57 -7.42 -6.65
C THR A 63 0.72 -7.77 -5.90
N GLY A 64 0.79 -8.94 -5.28
CA GLY A 64 2.03 -9.44 -4.67
C GLY A 64 3.13 -9.71 -5.71
N ARG A 65 4.41 -9.60 -5.34
CA ARG A 65 5.57 -9.85 -6.23
C ARG A 65 5.78 -11.33 -6.55
N ALA A 66 5.54 -12.21 -5.57
CA ALA A 66 5.72 -13.66 -5.76
C ALA A 66 4.68 -14.26 -6.74
N PRO A 67 3.38 -13.92 -6.67
CA PRO A 67 2.41 -14.36 -7.67
C PRO A 67 2.71 -13.90 -9.09
N SER A 68 3.19 -12.66 -9.29
CA SER A 68 3.54 -12.16 -10.62
C SER A 68 4.79 -12.85 -11.17
N LEU A 69 5.82 -13.04 -10.35
CA LEU A 69 7.02 -13.76 -10.77
C LEU A 69 6.71 -15.23 -11.13
N GLY A 70 5.94 -15.91 -10.28
CA GLY A 70 5.53 -17.29 -10.52
C GLY A 70 4.77 -17.45 -11.83
N ARG A 71 3.79 -16.57 -12.11
CA ARG A 71 3.09 -16.54 -13.40
C ARG A 71 4.05 -16.30 -14.56
N GLY A 72 4.89 -15.28 -14.47
CA GLY A 72 5.80 -14.92 -15.55
C GLY A 72 6.78 -16.03 -15.90
N LEU A 73 7.35 -16.72 -14.91
CA LEU A 73 8.22 -17.88 -15.13
C LEU A 73 7.42 -19.05 -15.71
N SER A 74 6.22 -19.33 -15.19
CA SER A 74 5.39 -20.44 -15.67
C SER A 74 4.94 -20.25 -17.12
N GLU A 75 4.62 -19.02 -17.52
CA GLU A 75 4.23 -18.71 -18.89
C GLU A 75 5.43 -18.76 -19.82
N LEU A 76 6.56 -18.16 -19.42
CA LEU A 76 7.76 -18.16 -20.23
C LEU A 76 8.29 -19.59 -20.45
N PHE A 77 8.53 -20.34 -19.38
CA PHE A 77 9.09 -21.69 -19.48
C PHE A 77 8.05 -22.71 -19.91
N GLY A 78 6.88 -22.74 -19.26
CA GLY A 78 5.83 -23.71 -19.53
C GLY A 78 5.17 -23.49 -20.90
N GLY A 79 4.86 -22.24 -21.25
CA GLY A 79 4.29 -21.89 -22.54
C GLY A 79 5.26 -22.14 -23.70
N SER A 80 6.54 -21.78 -23.56
CA SER A 80 7.55 -22.07 -24.58
C SER A 80 7.79 -23.56 -24.74
N LEU A 81 7.86 -24.31 -23.63
CA LEU A 81 8.01 -25.77 -23.67
C LEU A 81 6.80 -26.43 -24.35
N PHE A 82 5.59 -26.02 -24.00
CA PHE A 82 4.37 -26.55 -24.60
C PHE A 82 4.29 -26.23 -26.10
N GLY A 83 4.65 -25.01 -26.50
CA GLY A 83 4.72 -24.63 -27.91
C GLY A 83 5.76 -25.45 -28.70
N LEU A 84 6.93 -25.73 -28.12
CA LEU A 84 7.94 -26.61 -28.73
C LEU A 84 7.43 -28.03 -28.90
N ILE A 85 6.73 -28.58 -27.90
CA ILE A 85 6.12 -29.92 -27.99
C ILE A 85 5.15 -29.97 -29.17
N LEU A 86 4.28 -28.95 -29.33
CA LEU A 86 3.36 -28.86 -30.47
C LEU A 86 4.10 -28.82 -31.81
N LEU A 87 5.21 -28.07 -31.89
CA LEU A 87 6.00 -27.93 -33.11
C LEU A 87 6.68 -29.25 -33.50
N THR A 88 7.19 -30.01 -32.53
CA THR A 88 7.87 -31.29 -32.79
C THR A 88 6.94 -32.49 -32.96
N GLY A 89 5.73 -32.41 -32.39
CA GLY A 89 4.75 -33.50 -32.41
C GLY A 89 3.79 -33.48 -33.61
N THR A 90 3.89 -32.47 -34.47
CA THR A 90 3.03 -32.33 -35.65
C THR A 90 3.76 -32.76 -36.91
N SER A 91 3.06 -33.45 -37.81
CA SER A 91 3.57 -33.78 -39.14
C SER A 91 3.61 -32.52 -40.02
N ASP A 92 4.58 -32.43 -40.93
CA ASP A 92 4.84 -31.23 -41.76
C ASP A 92 3.62 -30.74 -42.57
N ASP A 93 2.61 -31.58 -42.79
CA ASP A 93 1.41 -31.26 -43.56
C ASP A 93 0.34 -30.46 -42.78
N ASN A 94 0.48 -30.35 -41.45
CA ASN A 94 -0.52 -29.68 -40.62
C ASN A 94 -0.13 -28.22 -40.27
N ILE A 95 -0.29 -27.34 -41.27
CA ILE A 95 -0.06 -25.90 -41.16
C ILE A 95 -0.83 -25.27 -39.99
N GLY A 96 -2.04 -25.74 -39.70
CA GLY A 96 -2.88 -25.20 -38.62
C GLY A 96 -2.22 -25.35 -37.25
N VAL A 97 -1.70 -26.54 -36.94
CA VAL A 97 -1.02 -26.82 -35.67
C VAL A 97 0.29 -26.05 -35.58
N THR A 98 1.01 -25.93 -36.68
CA THR A 98 2.28 -25.17 -36.75
C THR A 98 2.05 -23.69 -36.41
N LEU A 99 1.03 -23.05 -36.98
CA LEU A 99 0.69 -21.65 -36.67
C LEU A 99 0.28 -21.46 -35.21
N VAL A 100 -0.47 -22.40 -34.64
CA VAL A 100 -0.86 -22.38 -33.23
C VAL A 100 0.38 -22.50 -32.33
N ALA A 101 1.33 -23.37 -32.65
CA ALA A 101 2.57 -23.52 -31.89
C ALA A 101 3.35 -22.20 -31.84
N TYR A 102 3.53 -21.53 -32.98
CA TYR A 102 4.19 -20.21 -33.02
C TYR A 102 3.44 -19.15 -32.21
N PHE A 103 2.11 -19.12 -32.29
CA PHE A 103 1.29 -18.20 -31.52
C PHE A 103 1.44 -18.43 -30.00
N VAL A 104 1.44 -19.70 -29.56
CA VAL A 104 1.64 -20.06 -28.16
C VAL A 104 3.02 -19.61 -27.67
N ILE A 105 4.08 -19.83 -28.43
CA ILE A 105 5.43 -19.38 -28.05
C ILE A 105 5.49 -17.85 -27.99
N ALA A 106 4.93 -17.15 -28.98
CA ALA A 106 4.93 -15.68 -29.01
C ALA A 106 4.15 -15.08 -27.82
N SER A 107 2.96 -15.61 -27.52
CA SER A 107 2.14 -15.19 -26.38
C SER A 107 2.81 -15.49 -25.04
N ALA A 108 3.46 -16.65 -24.90
CA ALA A 108 4.24 -17.03 -23.73
C ALA A 108 5.38 -16.05 -23.42
N VAL A 109 6.10 -15.61 -24.47
CA VAL A 109 7.18 -14.63 -24.32
C VAL A 109 6.62 -13.27 -23.91
N VAL A 110 5.58 -12.78 -24.58
CA VAL A 110 5.00 -11.45 -24.28
C VAL A 110 4.42 -11.41 -22.87
N ALA A 111 3.57 -12.37 -22.51
CA ALA A 111 2.92 -12.43 -21.21
C ALA A 111 3.93 -12.73 -20.08
N GLY A 112 4.86 -13.66 -20.32
CA GLY A 112 5.95 -13.96 -19.40
C GLY A 112 6.82 -12.75 -19.09
N CYS A 113 7.28 -12.03 -20.11
CA CYS A 113 8.05 -10.80 -19.95
C CYS A 113 7.27 -9.71 -19.20
N TYR A 114 5.98 -9.53 -19.51
CA TYR A 114 5.12 -8.58 -18.81
C TYR A 114 5.03 -8.89 -17.31
N HIS A 115 4.78 -10.14 -16.94
CA HIS A 115 4.65 -10.54 -15.54
C HIS A 115 5.99 -10.51 -14.77
N ILE A 116 7.11 -10.84 -15.42
CA ILE A 116 8.46 -10.70 -14.84
C ILE A 116 8.81 -9.23 -14.63
N TYR A 117 8.53 -8.37 -15.62
CA TYR A 117 8.72 -6.91 -15.49
C TYR A 117 7.91 -6.37 -14.30
N ASN A 118 6.65 -6.79 -14.15
CA ASN A 118 5.81 -6.36 -13.03
C ASN A 118 6.29 -6.86 -11.66
N ALA A 119 7.03 -7.97 -11.63
CA ALA A 119 7.64 -8.50 -10.41
C ALA A 119 8.93 -7.77 -10.00
N LEU A 120 9.71 -7.30 -10.99
CA LEU A 120 11.04 -6.73 -10.79
C LEU A 120 11.11 -5.19 -10.88
N SER A 121 10.12 -4.54 -11.50
CA SER A 121 10.10 -3.08 -11.68
C SER A 121 9.88 -2.33 -10.36
N GLU A 122 10.57 -1.20 -10.22
CA GLU A 122 10.37 -0.24 -9.12
C GLU A 122 8.95 0.34 -9.14
N ASN A 123 8.48 0.71 -10.32
CA ASN A 123 7.10 1.15 -10.57
C ASN A 123 6.38 0.07 -11.37
N ARG A 124 5.49 -0.66 -10.70
CA ARG A 124 4.70 -1.76 -11.27
C ARG A 124 3.27 -1.30 -11.55
N PHE A 125 2.63 -1.93 -12.53
CA PHE A 125 1.25 -1.67 -12.89
C PHE A 125 0.33 -1.96 -11.70
N SER A 126 -0.56 -1.02 -11.43
CA SER A 126 -1.63 -1.16 -10.45
C SER A 126 -2.62 -2.24 -10.90
N ALA A 127 -3.12 -3.03 -9.95
CA ALA A 127 -4.16 -4.02 -10.27
C ALA A 127 -5.54 -3.37 -10.33
N GLN A 128 -5.75 -2.37 -9.46
CA GLN A 128 -6.97 -1.60 -9.33
C GLN A 128 -6.58 -0.15 -9.04
N ASP A 129 -7.07 0.77 -9.85
CA ASP A 129 -6.92 2.21 -9.65
C ASP A 129 -8.04 2.72 -8.73
N ILE A 130 -7.81 2.59 -7.42
CA ILE A 130 -8.73 3.05 -6.38
C ILE A 130 -8.17 4.38 -5.81
N VAL A 131 -8.07 5.38 -6.68
CA VAL A 131 -7.83 6.83 -6.46
C VAL A 131 -7.06 7.27 -5.19
N ALA A 132 -5.78 7.59 -5.43
CA ALA A 132 -5.03 8.72 -4.85
C ALA A 132 -3.94 9.15 -5.85
N PRO A 133 -4.18 10.14 -6.71
CA PRO A 133 -3.15 10.63 -7.62
C PRO A 133 -2.02 11.29 -6.80
N GLY A 134 -0.80 10.74 -6.90
CA GLY A 134 0.42 11.42 -6.44
C GLY A 134 1.32 10.68 -5.45
N LYS A 135 0.94 9.51 -4.93
CA LYS A 135 1.80 8.69 -4.06
C LYS A 135 2.66 7.67 -4.81
N GLU A 136 2.11 7.03 -5.83
CA GLU A 136 2.79 6.01 -6.64
C GLU A 136 2.45 6.25 -8.11
N THR A 137 3.47 6.42 -8.95
CA THR A 137 3.27 6.67 -10.38
C THR A 137 3.21 5.35 -11.12
N ASP A 138 2.06 5.03 -11.71
CA ASP A 138 1.93 3.87 -12.61
C ASP A 138 2.73 4.17 -13.90
N PRO A 139 3.52 3.22 -14.43
CA PRO A 139 4.16 3.39 -15.74
C PRO A 139 3.17 3.80 -16.84
N PHE A 140 1.93 3.34 -16.77
CA PHE A 140 0.89 3.63 -17.74
C PHE A 140 0.40 5.09 -17.70
N ASP A 141 0.40 5.74 -16.53
CA ASP A 141 0.00 7.14 -16.40
C ASP A 141 0.85 8.05 -17.28
N ARG A 142 2.14 7.73 -17.47
CA ARG A 142 3.02 8.51 -18.34
C ARG A 142 2.58 8.50 -19.81
N PHE A 143 1.91 7.43 -20.23
CA PHE A 143 1.43 7.27 -21.61
C PHE A 143 0.02 7.81 -21.80
N VAL A 144 -0.86 7.66 -20.80
CA VAL A 144 -2.26 8.12 -20.88
C VAL A 144 -2.40 9.59 -20.48
N MET A 145 -1.84 9.97 -19.33
CA MET A 145 -1.86 11.34 -18.83
C MET A 145 -0.61 12.07 -19.29
N GLY A 146 -0.51 12.34 -20.59
CA GLY A 146 0.62 13.05 -21.18
C GLY A 146 0.96 14.33 -20.39
N LYS A 147 2.14 14.37 -19.75
CA LYS A 147 2.75 15.54 -19.07
C LYS A 147 1.87 16.37 -18.09
N GLN A 148 0.74 15.87 -17.59
CA GLN A 148 -0.16 16.69 -16.74
C GLN A 148 0.05 16.50 -15.22
N HIS A 149 0.97 15.62 -14.79
CA HIS A 149 1.29 15.40 -13.38
C HIS A 149 2.69 15.88 -12.96
N GLN A 150 3.21 16.95 -13.58
CA GLN A 150 4.10 17.81 -12.81
C GLN A 150 3.21 18.60 -11.86
N LYS A 151 3.36 18.37 -10.55
CA LYS A 151 2.83 19.22 -9.50
C LYS A 151 2.78 20.66 -10.02
N SER A 152 1.59 21.18 -10.28
CA SER A 152 1.40 22.62 -10.21
C SER A 152 1.52 22.98 -8.72
N SER A 153 2.73 22.95 -8.19
CA SER A 153 3.11 24.00 -7.26
C SER A 153 3.05 25.27 -8.10
N THR A 154 1.84 25.79 -8.29
CA THR A 154 1.64 27.19 -8.58
C THR A 154 2.27 27.85 -7.37
N GLU A 155 3.56 28.18 -7.49
CA GLU A 155 4.27 28.94 -6.47
C GLU A 155 3.55 30.27 -6.40
N LEU A 156 2.65 30.40 -5.43
CA LEU A 156 1.93 31.62 -5.19
C LEU A 156 2.90 32.53 -4.45
N PHE A 157 3.19 33.69 -5.03
CA PHE A 157 4.02 34.68 -4.38
C PHE A 157 3.17 35.56 -3.47
N CYS A 158 3.69 35.84 -2.27
CA CYS A 158 3.09 36.78 -1.36
C CYS A 158 2.98 38.16 -2.02
N THR A 159 1.77 38.69 -2.18
CA THR A 159 1.52 40.02 -2.75
C THR A 159 2.12 41.16 -1.90
N HIS A 160 2.49 40.87 -0.65
CA HIS A 160 3.03 41.87 0.27
C HIS A 160 4.55 41.84 0.43
N CYS A 161 5.19 40.66 0.42
CA CYS A 161 6.62 40.53 0.72
C CYS A 161 7.41 39.75 -0.35
N GLY A 162 6.74 39.26 -1.40
CA GLY A 162 7.34 38.54 -2.52
C GLY A 162 7.87 37.14 -2.17
N ALA A 163 7.64 36.63 -0.96
CA ALA A 163 8.03 35.27 -0.60
C ALA A 163 7.20 34.23 -1.36
N SER A 164 7.82 33.13 -1.80
CA SER A 164 7.09 31.97 -2.32
C SER A 164 6.28 31.31 -1.21
N ILE A 165 5.01 31.04 -1.50
CA ILE A 165 4.01 30.43 -0.62
C ILE A 165 3.38 29.25 -1.36
N ALA A 166 3.22 28.11 -0.67
CA ALA A 166 2.42 27.01 -1.19
C ALA A 166 0.92 27.33 -1.15
N ALA A 167 0.15 26.92 -2.16
CA ALA A 167 -1.27 27.26 -2.32
C ALA A 167 -2.18 26.87 -1.13
N GLN A 168 -1.72 25.98 -0.25
CA GLN A 168 -2.44 25.57 0.96
C GLN A 168 -2.40 26.58 2.11
N TYR A 169 -1.53 27.60 2.09
CA TYR A 169 -1.38 28.52 3.21
C TYR A 169 -2.31 29.74 3.08
N MET A 170 -3.18 29.93 4.09
CA MET A 170 -4.04 31.13 4.20
C MET A 170 -3.27 32.38 4.63
N PHE A 171 -2.12 32.21 5.29
CA PHE A 171 -1.24 33.30 5.76
C PHE A 171 0.19 33.07 5.30
N CYS A 172 0.90 34.15 4.95
CA CYS A 172 2.30 34.08 4.55
C CYS A 172 3.20 33.70 5.74
N PRO A 173 4.02 32.64 5.66
CA PRO A 173 4.93 32.23 6.75
C PRO A 173 6.05 33.23 7.03
N LYS A 174 6.36 34.13 6.07
CA LYS A 174 7.43 35.13 6.21
C LYS A 174 6.94 36.44 6.84
N CYS A 175 5.72 36.89 6.50
CA CYS A 175 5.22 38.21 6.90
C CYS A 175 3.87 38.19 7.64
N GLY A 176 3.26 37.03 7.83
CA GLY A 176 2.01 36.84 8.59
C GLY A 176 0.75 37.41 7.95
N LYS A 177 0.83 37.98 6.73
CA LYS A 177 -0.31 38.60 6.05
C LYS A 177 -1.17 37.54 5.35
N GLU A 178 -2.48 37.72 5.44
CA GLU A 178 -3.48 36.87 4.78
C GLU A 178 -3.34 36.96 3.25
N GLN A 179 -3.47 35.82 2.58
CA GLN A 179 -3.46 35.72 1.12
C GLN A 179 -4.91 35.58 0.65
N ARG A 180 -5.40 36.56 -0.10
CA ARG A 180 -6.75 36.48 -0.70
C ARG A 180 -6.71 35.45 -1.83
N LYS A 181 -7.50 34.37 -1.71
CA LYS A 181 -7.77 33.47 -2.84
C LYS A 181 -8.69 34.23 -3.81
N GLU A 182 -8.22 34.51 -5.02
CA GLU A 182 -9.10 34.80 -6.15
C GLU A 182 -9.65 33.49 -6.73
#